data_AF-A0A1B4PU23-F1
#
_entry.id   AF-A0A1B4PU23-F1
#
_cell.length_a   1.000
_cell.length_b   1.000
_cell.length_c   1.000
_cell.angle_alpha   90.00
_cell.angle_beta   90.00
_cell.angle_gamma   90.00
#
_symmetry.space_group_name_H-M   'P 1'
#
loop_
_entity.id
_entity.type
_entity.pdbx_description
1 polymer ?
#
loop_
_entity_poly.entity_id
_entity_poly.type
_entity_poly.pdbx_seq_one_letter_code
_entity_poly.pdbx_strand_id
1 'polypeptide(L)'
;MDAAAKVLRAGIWLIRNGYGKMMLLPYAAPSGCAWRCEFHPVDRPGKALYRYSTSSKAKYLDNHCGGPIRSDVSAKALAQAIMKGVPDDIKAACEGDASPETLRWLEGLDTALDAGFLPEAFREDTEDYSQWELISLTRGNGEPIPPQPGYVKPGAQRSVAGRD
;
A
#
# COMPACT_ATOMS: atom_id res chain seq x y z
N MET A 1 11.78 -9.72 -1.33
CA MET A 1 10.33 -9.85 -1.11
C MET A 1 9.94 -9.63 0.34
N ASP A 2 10.63 -10.21 1.32
CA ASP A 2 10.23 -10.11 2.75
C ASP A 2 9.97 -8.68 3.24
N ALA A 3 10.85 -7.73 2.90
CA ALA A 3 10.67 -6.33 3.30
C ALA A 3 9.41 -5.67 2.68
N ALA A 4 9.12 -5.94 1.40
CA ALA A 4 7.93 -5.43 0.72
C ALA A 4 6.64 -6.04 1.30
N ALA A 5 6.63 -7.37 1.51
CA ALA A 5 5.52 -8.06 2.16
C ALA A 5 5.30 -7.52 3.59
N LYS A 6 6.36 -7.26 4.35
CA LYS A 6 6.29 -6.67 5.69
C LYS A 6 5.67 -5.27 5.68
N VAL A 7 5.98 -4.44 4.69
CA VAL A 7 5.35 -3.13 4.50
C VAL A 7 3.85 -3.27 4.22
N LEU A 8 3.47 -4.19 3.33
CA LEU A 8 2.05 -4.45 3.07
C LEU A 8 1.33 -4.95 4.32
N ARG A 9 1.94 -5.86 5.09
CA ARG A 9 1.38 -6.32 6.37
C ARG A 9 1.26 -5.21 7.41
N ALA A 10 2.18 -4.24 7.41
CA ALA A 10 2.05 -3.04 8.25
C ALA A 10 0.82 -2.22 7.83
N GLY A 11 0.62 -2.06 6.51
CA GLY A 11 -0.58 -1.46 5.94
C GLY A 11 -1.87 -2.18 6.32
N ILE A 12 -1.92 -3.51 6.15
CA ILE A 12 -3.05 -4.37 6.55
C ILE A 12 -3.36 -4.19 8.04
N TRP A 13 -2.32 -4.18 8.89
CA TRP A 13 -2.50 -3.95 10.32
C TRP A 13 -3.14 -2.59 10.61
N LEU A 14 -2.68 -1.50 9.98
CA LEU A 14 -3.27 -0.17 10.14
C LEU A 14 -4.74 -0.14 9.73
N ILE A 15 -5.08 -0.69 8.56
CA ILE A 15 -6.47 -0.72 8.06
C ILE A 15 -7.38 -1.48 9.01
N ARG A 16 -6.91 -2.61 9.56
CA ARG A 16 -7.65 -3.40 10.56
C ARG A 16 -7.75 -2.73 11.94
N ASN A 17 -6.97 -1.68 12.21
CA ASN A 17 -6.85 -1.06 13.54
C ASN A 17 -7.17 0.45 13.49
N GLY A 18 -8.27 0.82 12.82
CA GLY A 18 -8.83 2.17 12.89
C GLY A 18 -8.38 3.14 11.80
N TYR A 19 -7.56 2.69 10.84
CA TYR A 19 -7.21 3.46 9.63
C TYR A 19 -7.85 2.86 8.37
N GLY A 20 -9.13 2.51 8.47
CA GLY A 20 -9.92 1.84 7.44
C GLY A 20 -10.08 2.62 6.14
N LYS A 21 -9.88 3.94 6.18
CA LYS A 21 -9.89 4.82 4.99
C LYS A 21 -8.48 5.05 4.43
N MET A 22 -7.56 4.14 4.71
CA MET A 22 -6.23 4.12 4.09
C MET A 22 -6.22 3.18 2.88
N MET A 23 -5.53 3.60 1.83
CA MET A 23 -5.30 2.86 0.60
C MET A 23 -3.82 2.48 0.48
N LEU A 24 -3.56 1.22 0.12
CA LEU A 24 -2.22 0.72 -0.18
C LEU A 24 -2.03 0.76 -1.69
N LEU A 25 -1.04 1.49 -2.17
CA LEU A 25 -0.75 1.64 -3.58
C LEU A 25 0.61 1.02 -3.92
N PRO A 26 0.65 -0.27 -4.26
CA PRO A 26 1.86 -0.97 -4.67
C PRO A 26 2.16 -0.77 -6.17
N TYR A 27 3.42 -0.56 -6.51
CA TYR A 27 3.87 -0.29 -7.88
C TYR A 27 5.20 -1.00 -8.15
N ALA A 28 5.31 -1.71 -9.27
CA ALA A 28 6.63 -2.07 -9.78
C ALA A 28 7.22 -0.88 -10.54
N ALA A 29 8.53 -0.71 -10.47
CA ALA A 29 9.23 0.23 -11.33
C ALA A 29 9.20 -0.30 -12.77
N PRO A 30 9.18 0.59 -13.79
CA PRO A 30 9.13 0.18 -15.20
C PRO A 30 10.27 -0.75 -15.63
N SER A 31 11.41 -0.65 -14.95
CA SER A 31 12.56 -1.52 -15.16
C SER A 31 12.39 -2.93 -14.60
N GLY A 32 11.31 -3.23 -13.86
CA GLY A 32 11.11 -4.47 -13.11
C GLY A 32 12.07 -4.66 -11.92
N CYS A 33 13.06 -3.76 -11.76
CA CYS A 33 14.15 -3.90 -10.79
C CYS A 33 13.81 -3.44 -9.37
N ALA A 34 12.71 -2.70 -9.20
CA ALA A 34 12.30 -2.15 -7.91
C ALA A 34 10.79 -2.25 -7.74
N TRP A 35 10.36 -2.34 -6.49
CA TRP A 35 8.97 -2.36 -6.09
C TRP A 35 8.78 -1.28 -5.01
N ARG A 36 7.67 -0.56 -5.07
CA ARG A 36 7.33 0.54 -4.16
C ARG A 36 5.93 0.34 -3.62
N CYS A 37 5.66 0.79 -2.40
CA CYS A 37 4.30 0.97 -1.92
C CYS A 37 4.14 2.33 -1.27
N GLU A 38 3.01 2.96 -1.55
CA GLU A 38 2.61 4.22 -0.95
C GLU A 38 1.30 4.07 -0.20
N PHE A 39 1.19 4.71 0.95
CA PHE A 39 -0.04 4.73 1.73
C PHE A 39 -0.72 6.07 1.47
N HIS A 40 -2.03 6.07 1.22
CA HIS A 40 -2.80 7.26 0.89
C HIS A 40 -4.13 7.26 1.62
N PRO A 41 -4.71 8.43 1.94
CA PRO A 41 -6.13 8.48 2.27
C PRO A 41 -6.95 8.05 1.04
N VAL A 42 -8.00 7.27 1.26
CA VAL A 42 -9.01 6.96 0.25
C VAL A 42 -9.57 8.28 -0.30
N ASP A 43 -9.81 8.33 -1.61
CA ASP A 43 -10.32 9.51 -2.34
C ASP A 43 -9.42 10.77 -2.36
N ARG A 44 -8.22 10.74 -1.77
CA ARG A 44 -7.26 11.88 -1.81
C ARG A 44 -5.84 11.43 -2.13
N PRO A 45 -5.54 10.96 -3.36
CA PRO A 45 -4.21 10.45 -3.72
C PRO A 45 -3.10 11.53 -3.85
N GLY A 46 -3.29 12.73 -3.30
CA GLY A 46 -2.41 13.88 -3.52
C GLY A 46 -1.11 13.90 -2.68
N LYS A 47 -1.13 13.36 -1.47
CA LYS A 47 0.07 13.26 -0.61
C LYS A 47 0.11 11.90 0.06
N ALA A 48 1.07 11.06 -0.35
CA ALA A 48 1.36 9.81 0.31
C ALA A 48 1.79 10.11 1.77
N LEU A 49 1.16 9.42 2.72
CA LEU A 49 1.51 9.53 4.15
C LEU A 49 2.77 8.72 4.48
N TYR A 50 3.03 7.67 3.70
CA TYR A 50 4.23 6.88 3.79
C TYR A 50 4.57 6.31 2.41
N ARG A 51 5.87 6.18 2.12
CA ARG A 51 6.40 5.58 0.90
C ARG A 51 7.56 4.68 1.25
N TYR A 52 7.53 3.46 0.72
CA TYR A 52 8.62 2.49 0.80
C TYR A 52 9.05 2.06 -0.60
N SER A 53 10.36 1.91 -0.84
CA SER A 53 10.91 1.37 -2.09
C SER A 53 12.00 0.32 -1.83
N THR A 54 11.96 -0.81 -2.54
CA THR A 54 12.99 -1.86 -2.44
C THR A 54 14.34 -1.45 -3.02
N SER A 55 14.41 -0.35 -3.79
CA SER A 55 15.68 0.23 -4.25
C SER A 55 16.55 0.73 -3.09
N SER A 56 15.94 1.07 -1.94
CA SER A 56 16.65 1.40 -0.70
C SER A 56 16.73 0.18 0.21
N LYS A 57 17.50 -0.83 -0.23
CA LYS A 57 17.56 -2.22 0.27
C LYS A 57 17.72 -2.42 1.80
N ALA A 58 17.97 -1.38 2.59
CA ALA A 58 18.35 -1.50 4.01
C ALA A 58 17.49 -0.72 5.02
N LYS A 59 16.54 0.13 4.61
CA LYS A 59 15.82 1.01 5.56
C LYS A 59 14.34 1.14 5.22
N TYR A 60 13.46 0.84 6.19
CA TYR A 60 12.02 1.07 6.05
C TYR A 60 11.64 2.55 6.19
N LEU A 61 12.31 3.28 7.08
CA LEU A 61 12.14 4.72 7.30
C LEU A 61 13.53 5.34 7.33
N ASP A 62 13.97 5.94 6.24
CA ASP A 62 15.15 6.82 6.26
C ASP A 62 14.66 8.24 6.58
N ASN A 63 15.34 8.95 7.48
CA ASN A 63 15.02 10.34 7.89
C ASN A 63 13.67 10.57 8.60
N HIS A 64 13.10 9.56 9.26
CA HIS A 64 12.01 9.78 10.23
C HIS A 64 12.58 10.28 11.57
N CYS A 65 11.80 11.06 12.34
CA CYS A 65 12.16 11.65 13.64
C CYS A 65 12.60 10.66 14.74
N GLY A 66 12.63 9.35 14.45
CA GLY A 66 12.98 8.26 15.37
C GLY A 66 14.17 7.40 14.94
N GLY A 67 14.91 7.79 13.90
CA GLY A 67 16.08 7.04 13.40
C GLY A 67 15.72 5.81 12.55
N PRO A 68 16.74 5.05 12.10
CA PRO A 68 16.54 3.91 11.20
C PRO A 68 15.86 2.72 11.91
N ILE A 69 14.87 2.13 11.26
CA ILE A 69 14.22 0.89 11.73
C ILE A 69 14.92 -0.33 11.14
N ARG A 70 15.27 -1.28 12.01
CA ARG A 70 15.96 -2.54 11.66
C ARG A 70 15.05 -3.50 10.88
N SER A 71 15.67 -4.41 10.13
CA SER A 71 15.01 -5.36 9.22
C SER A 71 14.11 -6.39 9.92
N ASP A 72 14.38 -6.68 11.19
CA ASP A 72 13.72 -7.67 12.07
C ASP A 72 12.48 -7.11 12.79
N VAL A 73 12.15 -5.84 12.60
CA VAL A 73 10.93 -5.24 13.15
C VAL A 73 9.68 -6.03 12.74
N SER A 74 8.71 -6.16 13.64
CA SER A 74 7.42 -6.75 13.30
C SER A 74 6.59 -5.79 12.43
N ALA A 75 5.67 -6.33 11.62
CA ALA A 75 4.77 -5.50 10.81
C ALA A 75 3.94 -4.52 11.66
N LYS A 76 3.49 -4.96 12.84
CA LYS A 76 2.80 -4.11 13.83
C LYS A 76 3.70 -2.98 14.34
N ALA A 77 4.93 -3.28 14.74
CA ALA A 77 5.85 -2.26 15.23
C ALA A 77 6.23 -1.26 14.13
N LEU A 78 6.38 -1.74 12.88
CA LEU A 78 6.58 -0.88 11.71
C LEU A 78 5.37 0.04 11.48
N ALA A 79 4.15 -0.50 11.51
CA ALA A 79 2.92 0.27 11.38
C ALA A 79 2.84 1.40 12.43
N GLN A 80 3.07 1.08 13.69
CA GLN A 80 3.08 2.06 14.78
C GLN A 80 4.15 3.13 14.56
N ALA A 81 5.33 2.74 14.07
CA ALA A 81 6.41 3.69 13.82
C ALA A 81 6.13 4.61 12.62
N ILE A 82 5.51 4.09 11.55
CA ILE A 82 5.03 4.91 10.42
C ILE A 82 4.11 6.00 10.96
N MET A 83 3.11 5.63 11.77
CA MET A 83 2.11 6.58 12.26
C MET A 83 2.70 7.67 13.17
N LYS A 84 3.85 7.45 13.84
CA LYS A 84 4.50 8.51 14.64
C LYS A 84 4.94 9.71 13.79
N GLY A 85 5.23 9.51 12.51
CA GLY A 85 5.73 10.56 11.60
C GLY A 85 4.66 11.22 10.76
N VAL A 86 3.45 10.67 10.74
CA VAL A 86 2.35 11.17 9.92
C VAL A 86 1.72 12.39 10.62
N PRO A 87 1.55 13.53 9.93
CA PRO A 87 0.80 14.69 10.46
C PRO A 87 -0.63 14.32 10.85
N ASP A 88 -1.15 14.94 11.92
CA ASP A 88 -2.44 14.54 12.51
C ASP A 88 -3.64 14.79 11.57
N ASP A 89 -3.59 15.82 10.72
CA ASP A 89 -4.60 16.06 9.68
C ASP A 89 -4.67 14.92 8.65
N ILE A 90 -3.53 14.31 8.34
CA ILE A 90 -3.43 13.17 7.44
C ILE A 90 -3.86 11.87 8.12
N LYS A 91 -3.55 11.69 9.42
CA LYS A 91 -4.08 10.57 10.21
C LYS A 91 -5.60 10.59 10.23
N ALA A 92 -6.18 11.74 10.58
CA ALA A 92 -7.61 11.95 10.64
C ALA A 92 -8.31 11.66 9.29
N ALA A 93 -7.65 11.96 8.17
CA ALA A 93 -8.17 11.63 6.84
C ALA A 93 -8.26 10.12 6.56
N CYS A 94 -7.40 9.31 7.21
CA CYS A 94 -7.37 7.85 7.06
C CYS A 94 -8.19 7.12 8.14
N GLU A 95 -8.59 7.81 9.20
CA GLU A 95 -9.30 7.24 10.34
C GLU A 95 -10.71 6.76 10.01
N GLY A 96 -11.09 5.66 10.65
CA GLY A 96 -12.39 5.03 10.55
C GLY A 96 -12.29 3.52 10.44
N ASP A 97 -13.43 2.84 10.52
CA ASP A 97 -13.48 1.40 10.34
C ASP A 97 -13.33 1.02 8.87
N ALA A 98 -12.67 -0.10 8.62
CA ALA A 98 -12.59 -0.66 7.27
C ALA A 98 -13.97 -1.19 6.86
N SER A 99 -14.35 -0.94 5.62
CA SER A 99 -15.60 -1.49 5.10
C SER A 99 -15.55 -3.03 5.03
N PRO A 100 -16.69 -3.74 5.06
CA PRO A 100 -16.70 -5.20 4.88
C PRO A 100 -16.05 -5.67 3.59
N GLU A 101 -16.16 -4.88 2.51
CA GLU A 101 -15.49 -5.15 1.24
C GLU A 101 -13.98 -5.02 1.37
N THR A 102 -13.50 -3.98 2.04
CA THR A 102 -12.08 -3.78 2.32
C THR A 102 -11.54 -4.94 3.17
N LEU A 103 -12.26 -5.37 4.20
CA LEU A 103 -11.83 -6.49 5.04
C LEU A 103 -11.70 -7.80 4.27
N ARG A 104 -12.68 -8.15 3.42
CA ARG A 104 -12.60 -9.31 2.52
C ARG A 104 -11.43 -9.21 1.54
N TRP A 105 -11.22 -8.02 1.00
CA TRP A 105 -10.09 -7.77 0.11
C TRP A 105 -8.74 -7.98 0.82
N LEU A 106 -8.62 -7.57 2.09
CA LEU A 106 -7.41 -7.80 2.90
C LEU A 106 -7.14 -9.29 3.16
N GLU A 107 -8.17 -10.12 3.28
CA GLU A 107 -8.00 -11.58 3.41
C GLU A 107 -7.38 -12.19 2.14
N GLY A 108 -7.85 -11.75 0.97
CA GLY A 108 -7.26 -12.13 -0.33
C GLY A 108 -5.82 -11.65 -0.45
N LEU A 109 -5.54 -10.42 -0.04
CA LEU A 109 -4.17 -9.89 -0.02
C LEU A 109 -3.26 -10.68 0.94
N ASP A 110 -3.68 -10.95 2.18
CA ASP A 110 -2.89 -11.74 3.14
C ASP A 110 -2.56 -13.13 2.57
N THR A 111 -3.53 -13.78 1.92
CA THR A 111 -3.33 -15.08 1.26
C THR A 111 -2.27 -15.00 0.15
N ALA A 112 -2.32 -13.97 -0.68
CA ALA A 112 -1.31 -13.73 -1.71
C ALA A 112 0.09 -13.50 -1.11
N LEU A 113 0.18 -12.74 -0.02
CA LEU A 113 1.45 -12.50 0.69
C LEU A 113 2.00 -13.77 1.34
N ASP A 114 1.16 -14.59 1.95
CA ASP A 114 1.54 -15.89 2.53
C ASP A 114 2.05 -16.85 1.44
N ALA A 115 1.46 -16.78 0.25
CA ALA A 115 1.93 -17.51 -0.92
C ALA A 115 3.24 -16.96 -1.52
N GLY A 116 3.73 -15.79 -1.07
CA GLY A 116 4.97 -15.18 -1.57
C GLY A 116 4.79 -14.34 -2.85
N PHE A 117 3.58 -13.84 -3.09
CA PHE A 117 3.31 -12.87 -4.15
C PHE A 117 3.28 -11.43 -3.61
N LEU A 118 3.57 -10.46 -4.48
CA LEU A 118 3.36 -9.04 -4.20
C LEU A 118 2.36 -8.48 -5.22
N PRO A 119 1.39 -7.65 -4.80
CA PRO A 119 0.50 -6.96 -5.73
C PRO A 119 1.23 -5.86 -6.51
N GLU A 120 0.71 -5.56 -7.70
CA GLU A 120 1.08 -4.44 -8.54
C GLU A 120 -0.19 -3.72 -9.03
N ALA A 121 -0.40 -2.48 -8.58
CA ALA A 121 -1.62 -1.73 -8.84
C ALA A 121 -1.68 -1.04 -10.20
N PHE A 122 -0.54 -0.99 -10.90
CA PHE A 122 -0.40 -0.30 -12.18
C PHE A 122 0.69 -0.97 -13.00
N ARG A 123 0.39 -1.25 -14.27
CA ARG A 123 1.38 -1.54 -15.29
C ARG A 123 1.37 -0.43 -16.34
N GLU A 124 2.55 -0.02 -16.78
CA GLU A 124 2.68 1.01 -17.83
C GLU A 124 2.15 0.57 -19.19
N ASP A 125 2.02 -0.73 -19.43
CA ASP A 125 1.68 -1.33 -20.73
C ASP A 125 0.22 -1.79 -20.84
N THR A 126 -0.62 -1.51 -19.84
CA THR A 126 -2.04 -1.89 -19.86
C THR A 126 -2.96 -0.72 -19.52
N GLU A 127 -4.11 -0.67 -20.18
CA GLU A 127 -5.22 0.23 -19.83
C GLU A 127 -6.26 -0.45 -18.92
N ASP A 128 -6.05 -1.72 -18.59
CA ASP A 128 -6.91 -2.45 -17.66
C ASP A 128 -6.50 -2.21 -16.20
N TYR A 129 -7.30 -1.40 -15.51
CA TYR A 129 -7.15 -1.08 -14.09
C TYR A 129 -8.12 -1.86 -13.20
N SER A 130 -8.82 -2.86 -13.75
CA SER A 130 -9.81 -3.65 -13.03
C SER A 130 -9.20 -4.77 -12.20
N GLN A 131 -7.90 -5.07 -12.39
CA GLN A 131 -7.17 -6.12 -11.69
C GLN A 131 -5.77 -5.62 -11.30
N TRP A 132 -5.26 -6.14 -10.19
CA TRP A 132 -3.87 -6.02 -9.75
C TRP A 132 -3.18 -7.35 -9.97
N GLU A 133 -2.05 -7.30 -10.68
CA GLU A 133 -1.21 -8.47 -10.91
C GLU A 133 -0.54 -8.93 -9.62
N LEU A 134 -0.33 -10.23 -9.50
CA LEU A 134 0.42 -10.83 -8.39
C LEU A 134 1.78 -11.30 -8.90
N ILE A 135 2.83 -10.53 -8.61
CA ILE A 135 4.19 -10.81 -9.07
C ILE A 135 4.97 -11.67 -8.07
N SER A 136 5.86 -12.52 -8.58
CA SER A 136 6.86 -13.23 -7.79
C SER A 136 8.25 -13.04 -8.39
N LEU A 137 9.27 -12.95 -7.54
CA LEU A 137 10.66 -12.88 -8.01
C LEU A 137 11.29 -14.25 -8.27
N THR A 138 10.63 -15.34 -7.84
CA THR A 138 11.22 -16.69 -7.83
C THR A 138 10.41 -17.70 -8.63
N ARG A 139 9.22 -17.33 -9.11
CA ARG A 139 8.34 -18.17 -9.92
C ARG A 139 7.48 -17.31 -10.84
N GLY A 140 6.61 -17.94 -11.64
CA GLY A 140 5.62 -17.23 -12.44
C GLY A 140 4.63 -16.42 -11.59
N ASN A 141 3.90 -15.52 -12.24
CA ASN A 141 2.89 -14.68 -11.61
C ASN A 141 1.73 -15.52 -11.04
N GLY A 142 1.08 -14.99 -10.01
CA GLY A 142 -0.13 -15.56 -9.42
C GLY A 142 -1.38 -15.12 -10.17
N GLU A 143 -2.53 -15.61 -9.69
CA GLU A 143 -3.83 -15.13 -10.19
C GLU A 143 -4.04 -13.66 -9.78
N PRO A 144 -4.42 -12.77 -10.71
CA PRO A 144 -4.70 -11.37 -10.37
C PRO A 144 -5.80 -11.24 -9.31
N ILE A 145 -5.72 -10.18 -8.51
CA ILE A 145 -6.73 -9.84 -7.50
C ILE A 145 -7.44 -8.54 -7.90
N PRO A 146 -8.70 -8.30 -7.48
CA PRO A 146 -9.32 -7.01 -7.71
C PRO A 146 -8.54 -5.90 -6.98
N PRO A 147 -8.62 -4.64 -7.45
CA PRO A 147 -8.04 -3.51 -6.74
C PRO A 147 -8.67 -3.34 -5.35
N GLN A 148 -7.96 -2.66 -4.45
CA GLN A 148 -8.54 -2.30 -3.16
C GLN A 148 -9.85 -1.50 -3.37
N PRO A 149 -10.93 -1.79 -2.62
CA PRO A 149 -12.14 -0.98 -2.67
C PRO A 149 -11.85 0.50 -2.43
N GLY A 150 -12.37 1.37 -3.31
CA GLY A 150 -12.08 2.80 -3.33
C GLY A 150 -10.84 3.20 -4.15
N TYR A 151 -10.17 2.26 -4.82
CA TYR A 151 -9.08 2.57 -5.75
C TYR A 151 -9.54 3.49 -6.87
N VAL A 152 -8.81 4.58 -7.06
CA VAL A 152 -8.97 5.50 -8.18
C VAL A 152 -7.71 5.44 -9.02
N LYS A 153 -7.85 5.13 -10.32
CA LYS A 153 -6.72 5.05 -11.23
C LYS A 153 -5.92 6.36 -11.24
N PRO A 154 -4.58 6.32 -11.26
CA PRO A 154 -3.76 7.51 -11.43
C PRO A 154 -4.18 8.29 -12.69
N GLY A 155 -4.24 9.62 -12.59
CA GLY A 155 -4.67 10.49 -13.70
C GLY A 155 -6.19 10.58 -13.92
N ALA A 156 -7.01 9.75 -13.26
CA ALA A 156 -8.44 10.04 -13.14
C ALA A 156 -8.63 11.19 -12.16
N GLN A 157 -8.58 12.44 -12.65
CA GLN A 157 -9.17 13.54 -11.91
C GLN A 157 -10.63 13.19 -11.64
N ARG A 158 -11.05 13.13 -10.38
CA ARG A 158 -12.47 13.33 -10.08
C ARG A 158 -12.77 14.75 -10.55
N SER A 159 -13.58 14.87 -11.60
CA SER A 159 -14.34 16.08 -11.84
C SER A 159 -15.01 16.40 -10.51
N VAL A 160 -14.52 17.43 -9.83
CA VAL A 160 -15.25 17.98 -8.69
C VAL A 160 -16.51 18.52 -9.35
N ALA A 161 -17.59 17.75 -9.30
CA ALA A 161 -18.90 18.24 -9.66
C ALA A 161 -19.09 19.50 -8.82
N GLY A 162 -19.17 20.64 -9.51
CA GLY A 162 -19.37 21.95 -8.89
C GLY A 162 -20.52 21.83 -7.91
N ARG A 163 -20.28 22.29 -6.68
CA ARG A 163 -21.39 22.73 -5.84
C ARG A 163 -21.78 24.10 -6.38
N ASP A 164 -22.86 24.12 -7.15
CA ASP A 164 -23.76 25.27 -7.16
C ASP A 164 -24.50 25.36 -5.81
#